data_AF-A0A2N5DSJ1-F1
#
_entry.id   AF-A0A2N5DSJ1-F1
#
_cell.length_a   1.000
_cell.length_b   1.000
_cell.length_c   1.000
_cell.angle_alpha   90.00
_cell.angle_beta   90.00
_cell.angle_gamma   90.00
#
_symmetry.space_group_name_H-M   'P 1'
#
loop_
_entity.id
_entity.type
_entity.pdbx_description
1 polymer ?
#
loop_
_entity_poly.entity_id
_entity_poly.type
_entity_poly.pdbx_seq_one_letter_code
_entity_poly.pdbx_strand_id
1 'polypeptide(L)'
;MNAAKKRLRMRNPWHLLATGFGSGLFPWGPGTAGSVAAIPCWMLLTYLPWQVYSMVVMFSICIGVYLCHQTAKDMGVHDHGSIVWDEFVG
;
A
#
# COMPACT_ATOMS: atom_id res chain seq x y z
N MET A 1 11.98 1.10 -17.66
CA MET A 1 11.66 1.00 -16.22
C MET A 1 11.53 2.43 -15.67
N ASN A 2 10.34 2.85 -15.22
CA ASN A 2 10.04 4.24 -14.84
C ASN A 2 11.09 4.82 -13.88
N ALA A 3 11.60 6.02 -14.18
CA ALA A 3 12.57 6.73 -13.34
C ALA A 3 12.10 6.89 -11.89
N ALA A 4 10.78 7.00 -11.68
CA ALA A 4 10.14 7.04 -10.38
C ALA A 4 10.29 5.73 -9.58
N LYS A 5 10.08 4.56 -10.22
CA LYS A 5 10.27 3.24 -9.56
C LYS A 5 11.72 3.02 -9.11
N LYS A 6 12.71 3.61 -9.80
CA LYS A 6 14.13 3.52 -9.42
C LYS A 6 14.48 4.27 -8.12
N ARG A 7 13.64 5.22 -7.71
CA ARG A 7 13.80 5.99 -6.46
C ARG A 7 13.23 5.26 -5.25
N LEU A 8 12.40 4.25 -5.46
CA LEU A 8 11.87 3.41 -4.39
C LEU A 8 12.99 2.58 -3.76
N ARG A 9 12.93 2.50 -2.43
CA ARG A 9 13.82 1.68 -1.61
C ARG A 9 12.99 0.74 -0.75
N MET A 10 12.95 -0.54 -1.10
CA MET A 10 12.19 -1.56 -0.34
C MET A 10 12.74 -1.81 1.08
N ARG A 11 13.94 -1.30 1.40
CA ARG A 11 14.48 -1.26 2.78
C ARG A 11 13.80 -0.18 3.63
N ASN A 12 13.15 0.81 3.00
CA ASN A 12 12.36 1.80 3.71
C ASN A 12 10.97 1.20 4.00
N PRO A 13 10.57 1.04 5.27
CA PRO A 13 9.27 0.46 5.61
C PRO A 13 8.11 1.22 4.97
N TRP A 14 8.23 2.54 4.78
CA TRP A 14 7.20 3.34 4.13
C TRP A 14 7.00 2.95 2.67
N HIS A 15 8.07 2.78 1.91
CA HIS A 15 7.97 2.34 0.51
C HIS A 15 7.48 0.89 0.39
N LEU A 16 7.92 0.03 1.31
CA LEU A 16 7.49 -1.36 1.36
C LEU A 16 5.98 -1.46 1.56
N LEU A 17 5.45 -0.73 2.54
CA LEU A 17 4.01 -0.69 2.84
C LEU A 17 3.24 -0.01 1.71
N ALA A 18 3.68 1.16 1.24
CA ALA A 18 3.00 1.89 0.18
C ALA A 18 2.84 1.06 -1.11
N THR A 19 3.82 0.22 -1.43
CA THR A 19 3.78 -0.66 -2.61
C THR A 19 3.14 -2.02 -2.35
N GLY A 20 2.53 -2.25 -1.19
CA GLY A 20 1.91 -3.53 -0.86
C GLY A 20 2.91 -4.69 -0.82
N PHE A 21 4.08 -4.47 -0.20
CA PHE A 21 5.20 -5.42 -0.18
C PHE A 21 5.77 -5.72 -1.57
N GLY A 22 5.61 -4.79 -2.51
CA GLY A 22 6.10 -4.91 -3.89
C GLY A 22 5.06 -5.43 -4.89
N SER A 23 3.83 -5.74 -4.45
CA SER A 23 2.72 -6.10 -5.34
C SER A 23 2.39 -4.97 -6.33
N GLY A 24 2.44 -3.71 -5.88
CA GLY A 24 2.26 -2.52 -6.74
C GLY A 24 3.38 -2.31 -7.76
N LEU A 25 4.46 -3.09 -7.74
CA LEU A 25 5.49 -3.04 -8.77
C LEU A 25 5.16 -3.90 -9.99
N PHE A 26 4.13 -4.75 -9.90
CA PHE A 26 3.70 -5.68 -10.95
C PHE A 26 3.39 -4.95 -12.28
N PRO A 27 3.86 -5.45 -13.44
CA PRO A 27 3.87 -4.69 -14.68
C PRO A 27 2.51 -4.57 -15.40
N TRP A 28 1.58 -5.51 -15.19
CA TRP A 28 0.32 -5.58 -15.95
C TRP A 28 -0.94 -5.17 -15.18
N GLY A 29 -0.86 -5.06 -13.86
CA GLY A 29 -2.02 -4.79 -13.01
C GLY A 29 -1.58 -4.61 -11.57
N PRO A 30 -0.89 -3.50 -11.25
CA PRO A 30 -0.37 -3.27 -9.90
C PRO A 30 -1.50 -3.24 -8.85
N GLY A 31 -2.66 -2.65 -9.17
CA GLY A 31 -3.85 -2.68 -8.31
C GLY A 31 -4.34 -4.11 -8.05
N THR A 32 -4.57 -4.90 -9.11
CA THR A 32 -4.99 -6.31 -8.98
C THR A 32 -4.00 -7.17 -8.19
N ALA A 33 -2.70 -7.00 -8.42
CA ALA A 33 -1.68 -7.67 -7.62
C ALA A 33 -1.72 -7.21 -6.16
N GLY A 34 -1.99 -5.93 -5.93
CA GLY A 34 -2.28 -5.32 -4.63
C GLY A 34 -3.46 -6.00 -3.92
N SER A 35 -4.63 -6.07 -4.55
CA SER A 35 -5.83 -6.68 -3.96
C SER A 35 -5.63 -8.17 -3.66
N VAL A 36 -4.94 -8.91 -4.55
CA VAL A 36 -4.58 -10.31 -4.27
C VAL A 36 -3.64 -10.43 -3.07
N ALA A 37 -2.65 -9.54 -2.97
CA ALA A 37 -1.74 -9.49 -1.82
C ALA A 37 -2.42 -9.03 -0.52
N ALA A 38 -3.55 -8.33 -0.61
CA ALA A 38 -4.37 -7.92 0.54
C ALA A 38 -5.23 -9.05 1.11
N ILE A 39 -5.56 -10.09 0.35
CA ILE A 39 -6.43 -11.20 0.80
C ILE A 39 -5.97 -11.81 2.13
N PRO A 40 -4.68 -12.18 2.33
CA PRO A 40 -4.23 -12.73 3.61
C PRO A 40 -4.38 -11.74 4.77
N CYS A 41 -4.14 -10.44 4.54
CA CYS A 41 -4.36 -9.39 5.53
C CYS A 41 -5.85 -9.29 5.89
N TRP A 42 -6.73 -9.29 4.90
CA TRP A 42 -8.17 -9.27 5.11
C TRP A 42 -8.68 -10.50 5.87
N MET A 43 -8.19 -11.70 5.54
CA MET A 43 -8.51 -12.92 6.29
C MET A 43 -8.13 -12.79 7.77
N LEU A 44 -6.96 -12.22 8.08
CA LEU A 44 -6.58 -11.97 9.47
C LEU A 44 -7.52 -10.97 10.16
N LEU A 45 -7.92 -9.91 9.45
CA LEU A 45 -8.83 -8.89 9.96
C LEU A 45 -10.24 -9.44 10.24
N THR A 46 -10.72 -10.42 9.46
CA THR A 46 -12.06 -11.01 9.68
C THR A 46 -12.20 -11.78 10.99
N TYR A 47 -11.10 -12.16 11.65
CA TYR A 47 -11.16 -12.79 12.98
C TYR A 47 -11.25 -11.78 14.14
N LEU A 48 -11.10 -10.48 13.87
CA LEU A 48 -11.16 -9.46 14.90
C LEU A 48 -12.62 -9.09 15.23
N PRO A 49 -12.91 -8.73 16.49
CA PRO A 49 -14.19 -8.11 16.83
C PRO A 49 -14.35 -6.77 16.10
N TRP A 50 -15.58 -6.43 15.73
CA TRP A 50 -15.89 -5.29 14.84
C TRP A 50 -15.35 -3.94 15.35
N GLN A 51 -15.23 -3.76 16.67
CA GLN A 51 -14.63 -2.57 17.28
C GLN A 51 -13.15 -2.45 16.95
N VAL A 52 -12.40 -3.56 17.05
CA VAL A 52 -10.96 -3.55 16.74
C VAL A 52 -10.77 -3.48 15.23
N TYR A 53 -11.61 -4.16 14.44
CA TYR A 53 -11.62 -4.02 12.99
C TYR A 53 -11.77 -2.56 12.55
N SER A 54 -12.77 -1.85 13.07
CA SER A 54 -13.01 -0.44 12.73
C SER A 54 -11.86 0.48 13.16
N MET A 55 -11.26 0.24 14.33
CA MET A 55 -10.05 0.95 14.76
C MET A 55 -8.86 0.72 13.81
N VAL A 56 -8.64 -0.53 13.39
CA VAL A 56 -7.56 -0.88 12.45
C VAL A 56 -7.78 -0.21 11.10
N VAL A 57 -8.99 -0.25 10.55
CA VAL A 57 -9.32 0.42 9.28
C VAL A 57 -9.07 1.92 9.37
N MET A 58 -9.58 2.58 10.42
CA MET A 58 -9.35 4.02 10.63
C MET A 58 -7.86 4.36 10.70
N PHE A 59 -7.09 3.56 11.44
CA PHE A 59 -5.64 3.75 11.55
C PHE A 59 -4.93 3.52 10.21
N SER A 60 -5.31 2.49 9.46
CA SER A 60 -4.77 2.20 8.13
C SER A 60 -5.05 3.30 7.12
N ILE A 61 -6.21 3.96 7.20
CA ILE A 61 -6.50 5.15 6.38
C ILE A 61 -5.54 6.30 6.73
N CYS A 62 -5.34 6.59 8.01
CA CYS A 62 -4.42 7.64 8.46
C CYS A 62 -2.96 7.36 8.00
N ILE A 63 -2.51 6.12 8.14
CA ILE A 63 -1.22 5.66 7.62
C ILE A 63 -1.17 5.80 6.11
N GLY A 64 -2.24 5.42 5.41
CA GLY A 64 -2.33 5.50 3.95
C GLY A 64 -2.10 6.90 3.42
N VAL A 65 -2.73 7.92 4.02
CA VAL A 65 -2.51 9.33 3.65
C VAL A 65 -1.04 9.71 3.79
N TYR A 66 -0.39 9.31 4.89
CA TYR A 66 1.03 9.58 5.11
C TYR A 66 1.92 8.81 4.11
N LEU A 67 1.63 7.54 3.87
CA LEU A 67 2.36 6.67 2.92
C LEU A 67 2.29 7.21 1.50
N CYS A 68 1.09 7.58 1.04
CA CYS A 68 0.89 8.16 -0.28
C CYS A 68 1.70 9.46 -0.41
N HIS A 69 1.63 10.34 0.57
CA HIS A 69 2.36 11.61 0.53
C HIS A 69 3.88 11.42 0.54
N GLN A 70 4.40 10.64 1.48
CA GLN A 70 5.85 10.41 1.62
C GLN A 70 6.42 9.67 0.40
N THR A 71 5.73 8.62 -0.07
CA THR A 71 6.19 7.83 -1.22
C THR A 71 6.10 8.62 -2.51
N ALA A 72 5.04 9.41 -2.73
CA ALA A 72 4.94 10.31 -3.89
C ALA A 72 6.08 11.36 -3.88
N LYS A 73 6.37 11.94 -2.71
CA LYS A 73 7.47 12.88 -2.54
C LYS A 73 8.83 12.24 -2.86
N ASP A 74 9.09 11.03 -2.36
CA ASP A 74 10.34 10.31 -2.57
C ASP A 74 10.50 9.83 -4.03
N MET A 75 9.39 9.47 -4.69
CA MET A 75 9.36 9.16 -6.12
C MET A 75 9.51 10.42 -6.99
N GLY A 76 9.23 11.61 -6.44
CA GLY A 76 9.25 12.88 -7.16
C GLY A 76 8.18 12.98 -8.24
N VAL A 77 7.06 12.28 -8.02
CA VAL A 77 5.87 12.24 -8.88
C VAL A 77 4.65 12.22 -7.98
N HIS A 78 3.62 12.98 -8.36
CA HIS A 78 2.35 12.90 -7.67
C HIS A 78 1.62 11.63 -8.09
N ASP A 79 1.11 10.88 -7.11
CA ASP A 79 0.18 9.77 -7.29
C ASP A 79 0.62 8.72 -8.33
N HIS A 80 1.68 7.96 -7.99
CA HIS A 80 2.16 6.91 -8.87
C HIS A 80 1.37 5.62 -8.62
N GLY A 81 0.82 5.02 -9.68
CA GLY A 81 0.03 3.77 -9.60
C GLY A 81 0.77 2.50 -9.17
N SER A 82 1.94 2.64 -8.53
CA SER A 82 2.58 1.55 -7.78
C SER A 82 2.33 1.65 -6.28
N ILE A 83 1.73 2.76 -5.83
CA ILE A 83 1.19 2.89 -4.48
C ILE A 83 -0.16 2.19 -4.51
N VAL A 84 -0.31 1.13 -3.74
CA VAL A 84 -1.48 0.23 -3.75
C VAL A 84 -1.95 -0.03 -2.32
N TRP A 85 -1.66 0.89 -1.41
CA TRP A 85 -2.06 0.77 -0.01
C TRP A 85 -3.58 0.80 0.16
N ASP A 86 -4.27 1.54 -0.70
CA ASP A 86 -5.73 1.58 -0.80
C ASP A 86 -6.33 0.18 -1.01
N GLU A 87 -5.73 -0.66 -1.84
CA GLU A 87 -6.14 -2.06 -2.06
C GLU A 87 -6.03 -2.95 -0.80
N PHE A 88 -5.23 -2.54 0.19
CA PHE A 88 -5.12 -3.25 1.48
C PHE A 88 -6.13 -2.74 2.51
N VAL A 89 -6.69 -1.55 2.30
CA VAL A 89 -7.67 -0.92 3.19
C VAL A 89 -9.10 -1.24 2.76
N GLY A 90 -9.36 -1.43 1.46
CA GLY A 90 -10.69 -1.60 0.88
C GLY A 90 -10.77 -2.69 -0.18
#